data_AF-N4UN10-F1
#
_entry.id   AF-N4UN10-F1
#
_cell.length_a   1.000
_cell.length_b   1.000
_cell.length_c   1.000
_cell.angle_alpha   90.00
_cell.angle_beta   90.00
_cell.angle_gamma   90.00
#
_symmetry.space_group_name_H-M   'P 1'
#
loop_
_entity.id
_entity.type
_entity.pdbx_description
1 polymer ?
#
loop_
_entity_poly.entity_id
_entity_poly.type
_entity_poly.pdbx_seq_one_letter_code
_entity_poly.pdbx_strand_id
1 'polypeptide(L)'
;MTVEFECGFSIYPPLPPTPSNHFHYALFLSRLRTTFSPRNHPSTSNPLITDADSAFYYFTLPKYPKIPANPEHCNYFLSFRLSFGNGHAMEVFVIAKEYFGERVKCWNGMHRMRRNKQWGYYTPTDVEEAEEEVRMLCKAMIPNSMVTETVVETPEEENVVEVGALALLG
;
A
#
# COMPACT_ATOMS: atom_id res chain seq x y z
N MET A 1 4.81 26.34 -20.97
CA MET A 1 4.06 25.08 -21.16
C MET A 1 5.04 23.94 -20.88
N THR A 2 5.03 23.40 -19.67
CA THR A 2 5.90 22.28 -19.27
C THR A 2 5.38 21.01 -19.95
N VAL A 3 6.26 20.30 -20.63
CA VAL A 3 5.93 18.99 -21.22
C VAL A 3 5.94 18.00 -20.05
N GLU A 4 4.77 17.52 -19.63
CA GLU A 4 4.69 16.39 -18.70
C GLU A 4 5.04 15.12 -19.47
N PHE A 5 6.21 14.55 -19.15
CA PHE A 5 6.61 13.23 -19.63
C PHE A 5 6.20 12.22 -18.57
N GLU A 6 5.25 11.37 -18.91
CA GLU A 6 4.86 10.24 -18.07
C GLU A 6 5.67 9.00 -18.46
N CYS A 7 6.08 8.22 -17.47
CA CYS A 7 6.75 6.95 -17.70
C CYS A 7 6.41 5.96 -16.60
N GLY A 8 6.69 4.70 -16.87
CA GLY A 8 6.43 3.66 -15.90
C GLY A 8 6.66 2.28 -16.45
N PHE A 9 6.05 1.32 -15.78
CA PHE A 9 5.95 -0.04 -16.27
C PHE A 9 4.57 -0.62 -15.96
N SER A 10 4.21 -1.64 -16.72
CA SER A 10 3.00 -2.45 -16.51
C SER A 10 3.38 -3.90 -16.27
N ILE A 11 2.55 -4.63 -15.52
CA ILE A 11 2.64 -6.08 -15.42
C ILE A 11 1.66 -6.68 -16.43
N TYR A 12 2.18 -7.19 -17.55
CA TYR A 12 1.35 -7.66 -18.66
C TYR A 12 1.75 -9.07 -19.16
N PRO A 13 0.79 -10.02 -19.23
CA PRO A 13 -0.58 -9.91 -18.72
C PRO A 13 -0.60 -9.81 -17.18
N PRO A 14 -1.75 -9.44 -16.56
CA PRO A 14 -1.86 -9.33 -15.10
C PRO A 14 -1.41 -10.63 -14.41
N LEU A 15 -0.91 -10.54 -13.18
CA LEU A 15 -0.52 -11.72 -12.42
C LEU A 15 -1.78 -12.53 -12.07
N PRO A 16 -1.89 -13.80 -12.48
CA PRO A 16 -2.99 -14.65 -12.03
C PRO A 16 -2.95 -14.81 -10.49
N PRO A 17 -4.10 -14.79 -9.78
CA PRO A 17 -4.13 -14.94 -8.32
C PRO A 17 -3.93 -16.41 -7.91
N THR A 18 -2.72 -16.91 -8.13
CA THR A 18 -2.31 -18.28 -7.78
C THR A 18 -1.45 -18.25 -6.51
N PRO A 19 -1.40 -19.35 -5.73
CA PRO A 19 -0.56 -19.41 -4.53
C PRO A 19 0.92 -19.07 -4.80
N SER A 20 1.45 -19.50 -5.95
CA SER A 20 2.82 -19.15 -6.35
C SER A 20 2.98 -17.65 -6.57
N ASN A 21 2.06 -17.00 -7.28
CA ASN A 21 2.14 -15.55 -7.50
C ASN A 21 1.93 -14.77 -6.20
N HIS A 22 1.05 -15.21 -5.30
CA HIS A 22 0.89 -14.59 -3.98
C HIS A 22 2.22 -14.66 -3.21
N PHE A 23 2.90 -15.81 -3.22
CA PHE A 23 4.20 -15.95 -2.57
C PHE A 23 5.27 -15.03 -3.18
N HIS A 24 5.42 -15.02 -4.50
CA HIS A 24 6.41 -14.16 -5.17
C HIS A 24 6.09 -12.68 -4.99
N TYR A 25 4.81 -12.31 -5.00
CA TYR A 25 4.37 -10.95 -4.74
C TYR A 25 4.64 -10.54 -3.29
N ALA A 26 4.44 -11.42 -2.31
CA ALA A 26 4.80 -11.15 -0.92
C ALA A 26 6.30 -10.88 -0.75
N LEU A 27 7.15 -11.66 -1.44
CA LEU A 27 8.60 -11.42 -1.46
C LEU A 27 8.94 -10.08 -2.14
N PHE A 28 8.29 -9.74 -3.24
CA PHE A 28 8.40 -8.45 -3.91
C PHE A 28 8.05 -7.29 -2.97
N LEU A 29 6.92 -7.36 -2.28
CA LEU A 29 6.49 -6.36 -1.29
C LEU A 29 7.50 -6.20 -0.15
N SER A 30 7.99 -7.32 0.39
CA SER A 30 9.03 -7.33 1.43
C SER A 30 10.33 -6.68 0.93
N ARG A 31 10.73 -6.96 -0.32
CA ARG A 31 11.91 -6.35 -0.95
C ARG A 31 11.74 -4.85 -1.14
N LEU A 32 10.56 -4.37 -1.52
CA LEU A 32 10.27 -2.94 -1.63
C LEU A 32 10.38 -2.26 -0.26
N ARG A 33 9.73 -2.79 0.78
CA ARG A 33 9.81 -2.24 2.15
C ARG A 33 11.25 -2.18 2.64
N THR A 34 11.99 -3.28 2.58
CA THR A 34 13.39 -3.31 3.02
C THR A 34 14.29 -2.34 2.25
N THR A 35 13.99 -2.07 0.99
CA THR A 35 14.77 -1.15 0.15
C THR A 35 14.42 0.32 0.41
N PHE A 36 13.13 0.65 0.53
CA PHE A 36 12.64 2.04 0.50
C PHE A 36 12.17 2.58 1.85
N SER A 37 11.74 1.74 2.81
CA SER A 37 11.34 2.21 4.14
C SER A 37 12.42 2.99 4.91
N PRO A 38 13.74 2.67 4.83
CA PRO A 38 14.76 3.46 5.52
C PRO A 38 15.13 4.75 4.76
N ARG A 39 14.53 5.01 3.59
CA ARG A 39 14.90 6.13 2.73
C ARG A 39 13.82 7.21 2.73
N ASN A 40 14.26 8.45 2.76
CA ASN A 40 13.39 9.62 2.69
C ASN A 40 13.52 10.32 1.33
N HIS A 41 12.44 10.96 0.90
CA HIS A 41 12.45 11.81 -0.28
C HIS A 41 13.39 12.99 -0.06
N PRO A 42 14.35 13.26 -0.98
CA PRO A 42 15.45 14.18 -0.73
C PRO A 42 15.00 15.63 -0.52
N SER A 43 13.84 16.03 -1.04
CA SER A 43 13.34 17.41 -0.91
C SER A 43 12.32 17.61 0.21
N THR A 44 11.64 16.57 0.67
CA THR A 44 10.55 16.69 1.66
C THR A 44 10.86 16.00 2.97
N SER A 45 11.93 15.18 3.03
CA SER A 45 12.29 14.33 4.17
C SER A 45 11.20 13.33 4.58
N ASN A 46 10.11 13.21 3.81
CA ASN A 46 9.07 12.22 4.03
C ASN A 46 9.56 10.82 3.62
N PRO A 47 9.05 9.74 4.22
CA PRO A 47 9.39 8.38 3.78
C PRO A 47 9.08 8.16 2.30
N LEU A 48 9.97 7.48 1.57
CA LEU A 48 9.78 7.18 0.14
C LEU A 48 8.64 6.20 -0.11
N ILE A 49 8.38 5.29 0.83
CA ILE A 49 7.26 4.35 0.81
C ILE A 49 6.49 4.47 2.13
N THR A 50 5.17 4.50 2.06
CA THR A 50 4.30 4.56 3.24
C THR A 50 3.19 3.52 3.15
N ASP A 51 2.82 3.00 4.30
CA ASP A 51 1.67 2.10 4.48
C ASP A 51 0.44 2.92 4.93
N ALA A 52 0.15 3.99 4.18
CA ALA A 52 -0.84 4.99 4.59
C ALA A 52 -2.28 4.43 4.69
N ASP A 53 -2.57 3.35 3.97
CA ASP A 53 -3.77 2.54 4.19
C ASP A 53 -3.44 1.04 4.12
N SER A 54 -4.40 0.19 4.51
CA SER A 54 -4.26 -1.26 4.46
C SER A 54 -4.29 -1.85 3.04
N ALA A 55 -4.68 -1.04 2.04
CA ALA A 55 -4.89 -1.48 0.68
C ALA A 55 -3.63 -1.34 -0.19
N PHE A 56 -2.80 -0.32 0.06
CA PHE A 56 -1.67 0.03 -0.80
C PHE A 56 -0.42 0.48 -0.05
N TYR A 57 0.72 0.20 -0.65
CA TYR A 57 1.94 0.97 -0.43
C TYR A 57 1.95 2.18 -1.35
N TYR A 58 2.13 3.35 -0.76
CA TYR A 58 2.21 4.62 -1.47
C TYR A 58 3.65 5.04 -1.61
N PHE A 59 4.05 5.39 -2.83
CA PHE A 59 5.35 5.99 -3.06
C PHE A 59 5.23 7.52 -3.05
N THR A 60 6.05 8.18 -2.24
CA THR A 60 6.16 9.65 -2.20
C THR A 60 6.96 10.14 -3.41
N LEU A 61 6.43 9.91 -4.60
CA LEU A 61 6.97 10.25 -5.91
C LEU A 61 5.90 11.01 -6.71
N PRO A 62 6.27 11.78 -7.75
CA PRO A 62 5.29 12.41 -8.63
C PRO A 62 4.27 11.41 -9.17
N LYS A 63 2.98 11.79 -9.18
CA LYS A 63 1.81 10.94 -9.49
C LYS A 63 1.46 9.87 -8.44
N TYR A 64 2.16 9.83 -7.30
CA TYR A 64 1.88 8.98 -6.14
C TYR A 64 1.53 7.53 -6.51
N PRO A 65 2.45 6.80 -7.17
CA PRO A 65 2.15 5.45 -7.59
C PRO A 65 1.90 4.54 -6.38
N LYS A 66 0.99 3.60 -6.60
CA LYS A 66 0.46 2.71 -5.57
C LYS A 66 0.71 1.27 -5.97
N ILE A 67 0.94 0.42 -4.98
CA ILE A 67 1.11 -1.02 -5.15
C ILE A 67 0.20 -1.72 -4.14
N PRO A 68 -0.71 -2.63 -4.55
CA PRO A 68 -1.54 -3.39 -3.63
C PRO A 68 -0.71 -4.03 -2.52
N ALA A 69 -1.08 -3.80 -1.27
CA ALA A 69 -0.34 -4.22 -0.08
C ALA A 69 -0.64 -5.68 0.34
N ASN A 70 -1.76 -6.25 -0.13
CA ASN A 70 -2.12 -7.65 0.09
C ASN A 70 -1.65 -8.52 -1.09
N PRO A 71 -0.82 -9.55 -0.87
CA PRO A 71 -0.43 -10.50 -1.92
C PRO A 71 -1.57 -11.24 -2.62
N GLU A 72 -2.72 -11.40 -1.97
CA GLU A 72 -3.91 -11.99 -2.58
C GLU A 72 -4.52 -11.11 -3.68
N HIS A 73 -4.17 -9.81 -3.70
CA HIS A 73 -4.65 -8.83 -4.67
C HIS A 73 -3.62 -8.56 -5.77
N CYS A 74 -2.63 -9.44 -5.96
CA CYS A 74 -1.54 -9.23 -6.92
C CYS A 74 -2.01 -9.06 -8.37
N ASN A 75 -3.18 -9.61 -8.71
CA ASN A 75 -3.79 -9.48 -10.03
C ASN A 75 -4.23 -8.05 -10.36
N TYR A 76 -4.44 -7.21 -9.34
CA TYR A 76 -4.82 -5.80 -9.50
C TYR A 76 -3.61 -4.87 -9.62
N PHE A 77 -2.38 -5.38 -9.49
CA PHE A 77 -1.18 -4.57 -9.76
C PHE A 77 -0.92 -4.47 -11.26
N LEU A 78 -1.59 -3.50 -11.90
CA LEU A 78 -1.54 -3.33 -13.35
C LEU A 78 -0.38 -2.45 -13.82
N SER A 79 -0.16 -1.31 -13.18
CA SER A 79 0.85 -0.34 -13.64
C SER A 79 1.41 0.52 -12.51
N PHE A 80 2.70 0.83 -12.62
CA PHE A 80 3.38 1.82 -11.80
C PHE A 80 3.65 3.07 -12.65
N ARG A 81 2.96 4.18 -12.37
CA ARG A 81 2.97 5.43 -13.17
C ARG A 81 3.75 6.54 -12.47
N LEU A 82 4.55 7.29 -13.23
CA LEU A 82 5.40 8.36 -12.72
C LEU A 82 5.57 9.48 -13.74
N SER A 83 6.05 10.64 -13.26
CA SER A 83 6.63 11.68 -14.12
C SER A 83 8.15 11.55 -14.16
N PHE A 84 8.78 11.84 -15.31
CA PHE A 84 10.24 11.73 -15.52
C PHE A 84 11.04 12.55 -14.51
N GLY A 85 12.23 12.05 -14.14
CA GLY A 85 13.20 12.77 -13.29
C GLY A 85 13.48 12.16 -11.92
N ASN A 86 12.95 10.96 -11.61
CA ASN A 86 13.16 10.31 -10.32
C ASN A 86 13.85 8.94 -10.45
N GLY A 87 15.09 8.82 -9.97
CA GLY A 87 15.89 7.60 -10.07
C GLY A 87 15.29 6.39 -9.34
N HIS A 88 14.49 6.61 -8.30
CA HIS A 88 13.84 5.54 -7.53
C HIS A 88 12.84 4.73 -8.36
N ALA A 89 12.28 5.34 -9.42
CA ALA A 89 11.45 4.67 -10.42
C ALA A 89 12.13 3.45 -11.04
N MET A 90 13.42 3.61 -11.37
CA MET A 90 14.20 2.58 -12.04
C MET A 90 14.51 1.44 -11.07
N GLU A 91 14.74 1.74 -9.80
CA GLU A 91 14.94 0.73 -8.76
C GLU A 91 13.69 -0.14 -8.57
N VAL A 92 12.49 0.46 -8.49
CA VAL A 92 11.22 -0.30 -8.40
C VAL A 92 11.03 -1.17 -9.65
N PHE A 93 11.36 -0.65 -10.84
CA PHE A 93 11.30 -1.42 -12.09
C PHE A 93 12.26 -2.62 -12.08
N VAL A 94 13.50 -2.43 -11.65
CA VAL A 94 14.51 -3.51 -11.55
C VAL A 94 14.04 -4.58 -10.57
N ILE A 95 13.56 -4.18 -9.39
CA ILE A 95 13.00 -5.12 -8.41
C ILE A 95 11.81 -5.88 -9.02
N ALA A 96 10.84 -5.18 -9.64
CA ALA A 96 9.71 -5.84 -10.28
C ALA A 96 10.16 -6.84 -11.36
N LYS A 97 11.21 -6.51 -12.12
CA LYS A 97 11.80 -7.38 -13.14
C LYS A 97 12.40 -8.66 -12.57
N GLU A 98 13.02 -8.59 -11.39
CA GLU A 98 13.56 -9.77 -10.71
C GLU A 98 12.46 -10.76 -10.29
N TYR A 99 11.31 -10.27 -9.83
CA TYR A 99 10.22 -11.12 -9.35
C TYR A 99 9.22 -11.57 -10.43
N PHE A 100 8.94 -10.73 -11.43
CA PHE A 100 7.89 -10.98 -12.43
C PHE A 100 8.42 -11.15 -13.86
N GLY A 101 9.74 -11.03 -14.04
CA GLY A 101 10.44 -11.37 -15.27
C GLY A 101 9.90 -10.64 -16.51
N GLU A 102 9.59 -11.43 -17.54
CA GLU A 102 9.17 -10.89 -18.84
C GLU A 102 7.83 -10.16 -18.80
N ARG A 103 6.99 -10.37 -17.77
CA ARG A 103 5.70 -9.67 -17.63
C ARG A 103 5.86 -8.18 -17.38
N VAL A 104 6.97 -7.75 -16.82
CA VAL A 104 7.21 -6.32 -16.58
C VAL A 104 7.52 -5.63 -17.90
N LYS A 105 6.70 -4.70 -18.35
CA LYS A 105 6.88 -3.97 -19.60
C LYS A 105 7.03 -2.48 -19.32
N CYS A 106 8.21 -1.92 -19.60
CA CYS A 106 8.44 -0.48 -19.48
C CYS A 106 7.73 0.28 -20.60
N TRP A 107 7.32 1.50 -20.32
CA TRP A 107 6.71 2.40 -21.29
C TRP A 107 6.98 3.86 -20.94
N ASN A 108 6.87 4.74 -21.95
CA ASN A 108 6.95 6.18 -21.76
C ASN A 108 5.96 6.89 -22.69
N GLY A 109 5.32 7.92 -22.14
CA GLY A 109 4.45 8.86 -22.84
C GLY A 109 5.23 10.12 -23.19
N MET A 110 5.93 10.11 -24.33
CA MET A 110 6.42 11.36 -24.92
C MET A 110 5.25 12.16 -25.50
N HIS A 111 4.73 13.13 -24.73
CA HIS A 111 3.85 14.15 -25.28
C HIS A 111 4.63 15.09 -26.20
N ARG A 112 4.75 14.73 -27.49
CA ARG A 112 4.83 15.60 -28.70
C ARG A 112 5.61 15.02 -29.86
N MET A 113 6.38 13.95 -29.69
CA MET A 113 7.19 13.41 -30.79
C MET A 113 6.61 12.08 -31.28
N ARG A 114 5.86 12.18 -32.38
CA ARG A 114 5.30 11.09 -33.18
C ARG A 114 4.05 10.45 -32.59
N ARG A 115 3.22 9.91 -33.48
CA ARG A 115 1.86 9.35 -33.30
C ARG A 115 1.78 8.13 -32.35
N ASN A 116 2.73 7.96 -31.43
CA ASN A 116 2.89 6.77 -30.61
C ASN A 116 2.43 7.05 -29.18
N LYS A 117 1.13 6.98 -28.97
CA LYS A 117 0.51 6.91 -27.64
C LYS A 117 0.79 5.54 -27.00
N GLN A 118 1.99 5.27 -26.51
CA GLN A 118 2.25 4.06 -25.70
C GLN A 118 1.97 4.36 -24.22
N TRP A 119 0.69 4.42 -23.86
CA TRP A 119 0.22 4.49 -22.48
C TRP A 119 0.21 3.10 -21.86
N GLY A 120 1.40 2.58 -21.56
CA GLY A 120 1.53 1.22 -21.02
C GLY A 120 0.69 0.17 -21.75
N TYR A 121 0.30 -0.85 -21.00
CA TYR A 121 -0.56 -1.94 -21.49
C TYR A 121 -2.00 -1.83 -20.97
N TYR A 122 -2.27 -0.82 -20.14
CA TYR A 122 -3.56 -0.56 -19.50
C TYR A 122 -3.85 0.94 -19.59
N THR A 123 -5.11 1.27 -19.81
CA THR A 123 -5.57 2.66 -19.77
C THR A 123 -5.55 3.18 -18.34
N PRO A 124 -5.54 4.51 -18.13
CA PRO A 124 -5.74 5.10 -16.81
C PRO A 124 -6.98 4.56 -16.09
N THR A 125 -8.07 4.37 -16.84
CA THR A 125 -9.34 3.82 -16.33
C THR A 125 -9.18 2.39 -15.81
N ASP A 126 -8.52 1.50 -16.56
CA ASP A 126 -8.28 0.13 -16.10
C ASP A 126 -7.50 0.09 -14.76
N VAL A 127 -6.52 0.98 -14.62
CA VAL A 127 -5.71 1.08 -13.39
C VAL A 127 -6.54 1.63 -12.24
N GLU A 128 -7.35 2.66 -12.46
CA GLU A 128 -8.22 3.26 -11.44
C GLU A 128 -9.31 2.30 -10.98
N GLU A 129 -9.92 1.55 -11.89
CA GLU A 129 -10.88 0.49 -11.56
C GLU A 129 -10.25 -0.63 -10.73
N ALA A 130 -9.04 -1.09 -11.12
CA ALA A 130 -8.31 -2.08 -10.35
C ALA A 130 -7.95 -1.57 -8.94
N GLU A 131 -7.55 -0.31 -8.81
CA GLU A 131 -7.28 0.29 -7.51
C GLU A 131 -8.54 0.36 -6.63
N GLU A 132 -9.69 0.73 -7.21
CA GLU A 132 -10.93 0.82 -6.44
C GLU A 132 -11.39 -0.56 -5.96
N GLU A 133 -11.25 -1.58 -6.80
CA GLU A 133 -11.57 -2.96 -6.42
C GLU A 133 -10.72 -3.43 -5.23
N VAL A 134 -9.42 -3.13 -5.21
CA VAL A 134 -8.56 -3.44 -4.05
C VAL A 134 -9.05 -2.71 -2.79
N ARG A 135 -9.48 -1.44 -2.88
CA ARG A 135 -10.04 -0.73 -1.72
C ARG A 135 -11.31 -1.39 -1.21
N MET A 136 -12.19 -1.80 -2.11
CA MET A 136 -13.44 -2.47 -1.77
C MET A 136 -13.19 -3.81 -1.07
N LEU A 137 -12.28 -4.63 -1.59
CA LEU A 137 -11.87 -5.90 -0.98
C LEU A 137 -11.28 -5.70 0.41
N CYS A 138 -10.40 -4.70 0.60
CA CYS A 138 -9.82 -4.41 1.91
C CYS A 138 -10.83 -3.85 2.93
N LYS A 139 -11.83 -3.07 2.49
CA LYS A 139 -12.92 -2.59 3.36
C LYS A 139 -13.84 -3.73 3.80
N ALA A 140 -14.17 -4.66 2.90
CA ALA A 140 -15.01 -5.82 3.20
C ALA A 140 -14.36 -6.79 4.19
N MET A 141 -13.03 -6.80 4.28
CA MET A 141 -12.26 -7.60 5.24
C MET A 141 -12.26 -7.04 6.68
N ILE A 142 -12.73 -5.80 6.92
CA ILE A 142 -12.93 -5.26 8.26
C ILE A 142 -14.34 -5.68 8.73
N PRO A 143 -14.49 -6.66 9.64
CA PRO A 143 -15.81 -7.04 10.11
C PRO A 143 -16.41 -5.87 10.91
N ASN A 144 -17.72 -5.61 10.75
CA ASN A 144 -18.53 -4.77 11.64
C ASN A 144 -18.68 -5.36 13.07
N SER A 145 -17.68 -6.07 13.57
CA SER A 145 -17.72 -6.88 14.79
C SER A 145 -16.64 -6.41 15.76
N MET A 146 -16.84 -5.26 16.40
CA MET A 146 -16.39 -4.94 17.76
C MET A 146 -17.11 -3.67 18.26
N VAL A 147 -18.44 -3.74 18.36
CA VAL A 147 -19.20 -2.89 19.29
C VAL A 147 -20.20 -3.81 20.00
N THR A 148 -19.69 -4.60 20.94
CA THR A 148 -20.48 -5.01 22.09
C THR A 148 -19.79 -4.37 23.28
N GLU A 149 -20.22 -3.16 23.62
CA GLU A 149 -20.04 -2.63 24.97
C GLU A 149 -20.77 -3.58 25.92
N THR A 150 -20.05 -4.58 26.43
CA THR A 150 -20.46 -5.22 27.67
C THR A 150 -20.13 -4.25 28.79
N VAL A 151 -21.09 -3.38 29.11
CA VAL A 151 -21.14 -2.67 30.39
C VAL A 151 -21.25 -3.76 31.46
N VAL A 152 -20.14 -4.06 32.12
CA VAL A 152 -20.15 -4.83 33.36
C VAL A 152 -20.59 -3.87 34.45
N GLU A 153 -21.89 -3.81 34.72
CA GLU A 153 -22.40 -3.19 35.94
C GLU A 153 -21.95 -4.07 37.13
N THR A 154 -21.00 -3.55 37.91
CA THR A 154 -20.65 -4.12 39.22
C THR A 154 -21.75 -3.76 40.22
N PRO A 155 -22.36 -4.71 40.94
CA PRO A 155 -23.32 -4.38 41.99
C PRO A 155 -22.59 -3.79 43.20
N GLU A 156 -23.15 -2.71 43.71
CA GLU A 156 -22.77 -2.06 44.96
C GLU A 156 -22.97 -3.02 46.14
N GLU A 157 -21.90 -3.38 46.84
CA GLU A 157 -21.98 -3.95 48.19
C GLU A 157 -21.55 -2.89 49.22
N GLU A 158 -22.58 -2.29 49.79
CA GLU A 158 -22.62 -1.63 51.09
C GLU A 158 -22.22 -2.63 52.18
N ASN A 159 -21.24 -2.31 53.05
CA ASN A 159 -21.33 -2.59 54.49
C ASN A 159 -20.15 -2.10 55.36
N VAL A 160 -20.56 -1.30 56.36
CA VAL A 160 -20.10 -1.23 57.77
C VAL A 160 -18.77 -0.53 58.09
N VAL A 161 -18.93 0.72 58.58
CA VAL A 161 -18.00 1.39 59.50
C VAL A 161 -18.44 1.11 60.93
N GLU A 162 -17.62 0.43 61.72
CA GLU A 162 -17.56 0.65 63.18
C GLU A 162 -16.21 0.13 63.73
N VAL A 163 -15.25 1.05 63.95
CA VAL A 163 -14.02 0.74 64.69
C VAL A 163 -14.17 1.31 66.10
N GLY A 164 -14.64 0.46 67.01
CA GLY A 164 -14.67 0.72 68.44
C GLY A 164 -13.26 0.68 69.06
N ALA A 165 -13.00 1.65 69.92
CA ALA A 165 -11.75 1.89 70.62
C ALA A 165 -11.30 0.69 71.48
N LEU A 166 -9.98 0.42 71.48
CA LEU A 166 -9.31 -0.29 72.56
C LEU A 166 -8.07 0.51 72.98
N ALA A 167 -8.07 0.85 74.25
CA ALA A 167 -7.15 1.75 74.92
C ALA A 167 -5.76 1.14 75.14
N LEU A 168 -4.75 2.00 74.98
CA LEU A 168 -3.60 2.26 75.86
C LEU A 168 -2.94 1.08 76.60
N LEU A 169 -1.67 0.86 76.25
CA LEU A 169 -0.60 0.61 77.22
C LEU A 169 0.62 1.44 76.83
N GLY A 170 1.03 2.37 77.70
CA GLY A 170 2.28 3.12 77.62
C GLY A 170 2.13 4.62 77.81
#